data_AF-A0A401GYJ6-F1
#
_entry.id   AF-A0A401GYJ6-F1
#
_cell.length_a   1.000
_cell.length_b   1.000
_cell.length_c   1.000
_cell.angle_alpha   90.00
_cell.angle_beta   90.00
_cell.angle_gamma   90.00
#
_symmetry.space_group_name_H-M   'P 1'
#
loop_
_entity.id
_entity.type
_entity.pdbx_description
1 polymer ?
#
loop_
_entity_poly.entity_id
_entity_poly.type
_entity_poly.pdbx_seq_one_letter_code
_entity_poly.pdbx_strand_id
1 'polypeptide(L)'
;MSSQQSPQQLAMAMFYSCGLEKSAAVEAAGDVTSEELRSPPWALYHYWMRQNPAYWGVGDRADLNTALHELKFRPEIIALNDFGESVLGHMDARLWARRLAASVYSKQNKS
;
A
#
# COMPACT_ATOMS: atom_id res chain seq x y z
N MET A 1 18.29 6.96 25.98
CA MET A 1 18.45 7.91 24.86
C MET A 1 17.55 7.43 23.74
N SER A 2 16.40 8.06 23.53
CA SER A 2 15.47 7.69 22.47
C SER A 2 15.97 8.31 21.17
N SER A 3 16.57 7.52 20.29
CA SER A 3 16.87 7.95 18.93
C SER A 3 15.55 8.27 18.23
N GLN A 4 15.25 9.54 18.00
CA GLN A 4 14.11 9.92 17.16
C GLN A 4 14.38 9.37 15.76
N GLN A 5 13.56 8.42 15.32
CA GLN A 5 13.61 7.92 13.94
C GLN A 5 13.31 9.08 12.99
N SER A 6 14.07 9.19 11.89
CA SER A 6 13.80 10.22 10.90
C SER A 6 12.44 9.98 10.23
N PRO A 7 11.76 11.02 9.71
CA PRO A 7 10.49 10.87 9.00
C PRO A 7 10.56 9.83 7.86
N GLN A 8 11.70 9.73 7.17
CA GLN A 8 11.94 8.71 6.14
C GLN A 8 12.08 7.28 6.70
N GLN A 9 12.68 7.11 7.88
CA GLN A 9 12.72 5.79 8.53
C GLN A 9 11.32 5.35 8.98
N LEU A 10 10.52 6.29 9.50
CA LEU A 10 9.13 6.05 9.85
C LEU A 10 8.29 5.71 8.61
N ALA A 11 8.50 6.44 7.51
CA ALA A 11 7.87 6.17 6.23
C ALA A 11 8.19 4.77 5.70
N MET A 12 9.48 4.42 5.66
CA MET A 12 9.94 3.12 5.19
C MET A 12 9.34 2.00 6.04
N ALA A 13 9.37 2.13 7.37
CA ALA A 13 8.76 1.16 8.27
C ALA A 13 7.26 1.03 8.02
N MET A 14 6.56 2.14 7.84
CA MET A 14 5.13 2.17 7.53
C MET A 14 4.82 1.46 6.21
N PHE A 15 5.51 1.78 5.11
CA PHE A 15 5.30 1.15 3.80
C PHE A 15 5.63 -0.35 3.83
N TYR A 16 6.69 -0.72 4.53
CA TYR A 16 7.01 -2.12 4.78
C TYR A 16 5.90 -2.82 5.59
N SER A 17 5.37 -2.16 6.63
CA SER A 17 4.24 -2.68 7.41
C SER A 17 2.93 -2.73 6.62
N CYS A 18 2.80 -1.94 5.55
CA CYS A 18 1.69 -2.00 4.60
C CYS A 18 1.87 -3.11 3.55
N GLY A 19 2.96 -3.88 3.59
CA GLY A 19 3.14 -5.06 2.76
C GLY A 19 4.03 -4.90 1.54
N LEU A 20 4.69 -3.74 1.37
CA LEU A 20 5.70 -3.60 0.31
C LEU A 20 6.96 -4.40 0.63
N GLU A 21 7.64 -4.87 -0.40
CA GLU A 21 9.03 -5.33 -0.29
C GLU A 21 9.93 -4.19 0.19
N LYS A 22 11.07 -4.54 0.82
CA LYS A 22 11.97 -3.56 1.43
C LYS A 22 12.47 -2.51 0.43
N SER A 23 12.80 -2.91 -0.79
CA SER A 23 13.26 -2.02 -1.87
C SER A 23 12.19 -0.99 -2.23
N ALA A 24 10.95 -1.44 -2.47
CA ALA A 24 9.83 -0.55 -2.77
C ALA A 24 9.43 0.33 -1.58
N ALA A 25 9.55 -0.16 -0.34
CA ALA A 25 9.32 0.66 0.85
C ALA A 25 10.35 1.79 1.01
N VAL A 26 11.61 1.55 0.65
CA VAL A 26 12.67 2.58 0.62
C VAL A 26 12.38 3.63 -0.45
N GLU A 27 12.00 3.19 -1.65
CA GLU A 27 11.62 4.08 -2.74
C GLU A 27 10.40 4.93 -2.37
N ALA A 28 9.34 4.29 -1.88
CA ALA A 28 8.10 4.95 -1.45
C ALA A 28 8.34 5.99 -0.34
N ALA A 29 9.30 5.74 0.55
CA ALA A 29 9.69 6.65 1.62
C ALA A 29 10.44 7.90 1.11
N GLY A 30 11.03 7.85 -0.08
CA GLY A 30 11.73 8.98 -0.69
C GLY A 30 10.79 10.14 -1.04
N ASP A 31 9.58 9.82 -1.49
CA ASP A 31 8.63 10.78 -2.05
C ASP A 31 7.40 11.04 -1.15
N VAL A 32 7.43 10.55 0.09
CA VAL A 32 6.30 10.70 1.01
C VAL A 32 6.24 12.11 1.60
N THR A 33 5.03 12.65 1.72
CA THR A 33 4.83 13.95 2.39
C THR A 33 4.52 13.77 3.88
N SER A 34 4.76 14.82 4.67
CA SER A 34 4.39 14.85 6.10
C SER A 34 2.89 14.66 6.35
N GLU A 35 2.03 15.00 5.38
CA GLU A 35 0.59 14.78 5.45
C GLU A 35 0.25 13.31 5.22
N GLU A 36 0.86 12.68 4.23
CA GLU A 36 0.71 11.25 3.93
C GLU A 36 1.13 10.38 5.12
N LEU A 37 2.18 10.77 5.85
CA LEU A 37 2.64 10.07 7.05
C LEU A 37 1.62 10.03 8.20
N ARG A 38 0.63 10.93 8.21
CA ARG A 38 -0.44 10.91 9.23
C ARG A 38 -1.44 9.78 9.00
N SER A 39 -1.43 9.16 7.83
CA SER A 39 -2.37 8.11 7.44
C SER A 39 -1.69 7.10 6.52
N PRO A 40 -1.19 5.97 7.06
CA PRO A 40 -0.60 4.89 6.27
C PRO A 40 -1.47 4.45 5.06
N PRO A 41 -2.81 4.38 5.18
CA PRO A 41 -3.66 4.10 4.04
C PRO A 41 -3.61 5.16 2.93
N TRP A 42 -3.47 6.44 3.29
CA TRP A 42 -3.32 7.50 2.29
C TRP A 42 -1.95 7.47 1.65
N ALA A 43 -0.89 7.30 2.43
CA ALA A 43 0.47 7.18 1.90
C ALA A 43 0.59 6.04 0.88
N LEU A 44 0.02 4.87 1.17
CA LEU A 44 0.02 3.73 0.24
C LEU A 44 -0.79 3.99 -1.02
N TYR A 45 -1.96 4.62 -0.89
CA TYR A 45 -2.76 5.04 -2.03
C TYR A 45 -1.99 6.02 -2.94
N HIS A 46 -1.35 7.03 -2.37
CA HIS A 46 -0.61 8.02 -3.15
C HIS A 46 0.63 7.43 -3.80
N TYR A 47 1.37 6.57 -3.10
CA TYR A 47 2.47 5.81 -3.67
C TYR A 47 2.02 5.01 -4.90
N TRP A 48 0.92 4.26 -4.77
CA TRP A 48 0.35 3.51 -5.88
C TRP A 48 0.04 4.42 -7.06
N MET A 49 -0.73 5.49 -6.82
CA MET A 49 -1.12 6.45 -7.85
C MET A 49 0.06 7.06 -8.60
N ARG A 50 1.18 7.31 -7.91
CA ARG A 50 2.42 7.81 -8.53
C ARG A 50 3.09 6.77 -9.42
N GLN A 51 3.10 5.51 -9.01
CA GLN A 51 3.84 4.44 -9.68
C GLN A 51 3.09 3.83 -10.87
N ASN A 52 1.78 3.65 -10.75
CA ASN A 52 0.98 3.06 -11.83
C ASN A 52 -0.39 3.74 -11.93
N PRO A 53 -0.52 4.85 -12.68
CA PRO A 53 -1.80 5.55 -12.89
C PRO A 53 -2.86 4.69 -13.59
N ALA A 54 -2.46 3.64 -14.30
CA ALA A 54 -3.37 2.76 -15.04
C ALA A 54 -4.21 1.85 -14.13
N TYR A 55 -3.96 1.86 -12.81
CA TYR A 55 -4.75 1.07 -11.85
C TYR A 55 -6.25 1.41 -11.84
N TRP A 56 -6.64 2.56 -12.41
CA TRP A 56 -8.04 2.95 -12.60
C TRP A 56 -8.79 2.00 -13.55
N GLY A 57 -8.06 1.26 -14.38
CA GLY A 57 -8.58 0.29 -15.33
C GLY A 57 -8.56 -1.16 -14.86
N VAL A 58 -8.16 -1.44 -13.61
CA VAL A 58 -8.16 -2.81 -13.08
C VAL A 58 -9.60 -3.31 -12.96
N GLY A 59 -9.99 -4.20 -13.87
CA GLY A 59 -11.36 -4.70 -14.00
C GLY A 59 -11.59 -6.09 -13.37
N ASP A 60 -10.52 -6.82 -13.06
CA ASP A 60 -10.61 -8.15 -12.46
C ASP A 60 -9.51 -8.44 -11.42
N ARG A 61 -9.61 -9.61 -10.78
CA ARG A 61 -8.66 -10.07 -9.76
C ARG A 61 -7.27 -10.38 -10.33
N ALA A 62 -7.18 -10.85 -11.57
CA ALA A 62 -5.92 -11.19 -12.21
C ALA A 62 -5.11 -9.92 -12.52
N ASP A 63 -5.77 -8.91 -13.07
CA ASP A 63 -5.20 -7.57 -13.30
C ASP A 63 -4.76 -6.93 -11.98
N LEU A 64 -5.57 -7.08 -10.93
CA LEU A 64 -5.26 -6.57 -9.61
C LEU A 64 -4.00 -7.21 -9.00
N ASN A 65 -3.90 -8.54 -9.09
CA ASN A 65 -2.73 -9.26 -8.62
C ASN A 65 -1.49 -8.87 -9.42
N THR A 66 -1.63 -8.70 -10.73
CA THR A 66 -0.55 -8.23 -11.61
C THR A 66 -0.05 -6.86 -11.18
N ALA A 67 -0.95 -5.90 -10.97
CA ALA A 67 -0.61 -4.56 -10.50
C ALA A 67 0.09 -4.60 -9.11
N LEU A 68 -0.38 -5.45 -8.19
CA LEU A 68 0.26 -5.62 -6.89
C LEU A 68 1.68 -6.21 -6.99
N HIS A 69 1.90 -7.16 -7.90
CA HIS A 69 3.23 -7.71 -8.17
C HIS A 69 4.17 -6.68 -8.78
N GLU A 70 3.69 -5.87 -9.73
CA GLU A 70 4.46 -4.78 -10.34
C GLU A 70 4.91 -3.74 -9.30
N LEU A 71 4.02 -3.41 -8.36
CA LEU A 71 4.28 -2.52 -7.22
C LEU A 71 5.10 -3.15 -6.10
N LYS A 72 5.58 -4.38 -6.29
CA LYS A 72 6.42 -5.10 -5.31
C LYS A 72 5.73 -5.26 -3.94
N PHE A 73 4.43 -5.56 -3.94
CA PHE A 73 3.81 -6.12 -2.75
C PHE A 73 4.33 -7.53 -2.50
N ARG A 74 4.53 -7.86 -1.23
CA ARG A 74 4.99 -9.19 -0.84
C ARG A 74 3.94 -10.25 -1.19
N PRO A 75 4.32 -11.44 -1.69
CA PRO A 75 3.37 -12.46 -2.13
C PRO A 75 2.33 -12.86 -1.09
N GLU A 76 2.70 -12.92 0.20
CA GLU A 76 1.77 -13.23 1.29
C GLU A 76 0.68 -12.17 1.49
N ILE A 77 0.91 -10.93 1.04
CA ILE A 77 -0.08 -9.86 1.10
C ILE A 77 -1.03 -9.94 -0.10
N ILE A 78 -0.51 -10.30 -1.26
CA ILE A 78 -1.30 -10.50 -2.48
C ILE A 78 -2.28 -11.67 -2.28
N ALA A 79 -1.85 -12.74 -1.59
CA ALA A 79 -2.71 -13.86 -1.24
C ALA A 79 -3.87 -13.49 -0.30
N LEU A 80 -3.72 -12.42 0.51
CA LEU A 80 -4.76 -11.91 1.41
C LEU A 80 -5.77 -11.00 0.71
N ASN A 81 -5.59 -10.69 -0.58
CA ASN A 81 -6.48 -9.85 -1.34
C ASN A 81 -7.73 -10.64 -1.78
N ASP A 82 -8.63 -10.86 -0.82
CA ASP A 82 -10.00 -11.35 -1.01
C ASP A 82 -10.94 -10.25 -1.55
N PHE A 83 -10.49 -9.00 -1.51
CA PHE A 83 -11.27 -7.82 -1.87
C PHE A 83 -11.65 -7.71 -3.36
N GLY A 84 -11.03 -8.51 -4.24
CA GLY A 84 -11.29 -8.47 -5.67
C GLY A 84 -12.79 -8.59 -6.00
N GLU A 85 -13.54 -9.47 -5.33
CA GLU A 85 -14.93 -9.73 -5.76
C GLU A 85 -15.96 -8.66 -5.35
N SER A 86 -15.74 -7.94 -4.24
CA SER A 86 -16.73 -6.98 -3.71
C SER A 86 -16.50 -5.53 -4.15
N VAL A 87 -15.29 -5.21 -4.62
CA VAL A 87 -14.89 -3.85 -5.01
C VAL A 87 -15.05 -3.61 -6.50
N LEU A 88 -14.84 -4.63 -7.34
CA LEU A 88 -14.89 -4.50 -8.80
C LEU A 88 -16.29 -4.07 -9.31
N GLY A 89 -17.34 -4.35 -8.54
CA GLY A 89 -18.71 -3.91 -8.88
C GLY A 89 -18.97 -2.40 -8.70
N HIS A 90 -18.08 -1.67 -8.00
CA HIS A 90 -18.33 -0.28 -7.60
C HIS A 90 -17.12 0.63 -7.74
N MET A 91 -16.39 0.59 -8.88
CA MET A 91 -15.52 1.65 -9.45
C MET A 91 -14.62 2.53 -8.53
N ASP A 92 -14.45 2.22 -7.26
CA ASP A 92 -13.71 3.04 -6.31
C ASP A 92 -12.45 2.30 -5.89
N ALA A 93 -11.52 2.21 -6.85
CA ALA A 93 -10.18 1.71 -6.64
C ALA A 93 -9.44 2.49 -5.52
N ARG A 94 -9.88 3.71 -5.17
CA ARG A 94 -9.35 4.47 -4.03
C ARG A 94 -9.80 3.85 -2.71
N LEU A 95 -11.09 3.56 -2.58
CA LEU A 95 -11.63 2.89 -1.39
C LEU A 95 -10.97 1.53 -1.19
N TRP A 96 -10.69 0.82 -2.27
CA TRP A 96 -10.00 -0.46 -2.20
C TRP A 96 -8.54 -0.36 -1.79
N ALA A 97 -7.74 0.50 -2.42
CA ALA A 97 -6.34 0.70 -2.03
C ALA A 97 -6.25 1.13 -0.55
N ARG A 98 -7.19 1.98 -0.10
CA ARG A 98 -7.32 2.36 1.31
C ARG A 98 -7.69 1.18 2.22
N ARG A 99 -8.63 0.32 1.81
CA ARG A 99 -9.04 -0.88 2.57
C ARG A 99 -7.93 -1.91 2.66
N LEU A 100 -7.21 -2.17 1.57
CA LEU A 100 -6.05 -3.05 1.54
C LEU A 100 -4.98 -2.53 2.52
N ALA A 101 -4.61 -1.26 2.39
CA ALA A 101 -3.62 -0.64 3.27
C ALA A 101 -4.04 -0.71 4.74
N ALA A 102 -5.29 -0.37 5.05
CA ALA A 102 -5.82 -0.43 6.41
C ALA A 102 -5.85 -1.86 6.97
N SER A 103 -6.24 -2.84 6.15
CA SER A 103 -6.29 -4.26 6.53
C SER A 103 -4.91 -4.80 6.84
N VAL A 104 -3.94 -4.56 5.94
CA VAL A 104 -2.55 -5.03 6.11
C VAL A 104 -1.89 -4.35 7.30
N TYR A 105 -1.99 -3.01 7.40
CA TYR A 105 -1.41 -2.26 8.52
C TYR A 105 -2.02 -2.67 9.87
N SER A 106 -3.34 -2.87 9.94
CA SER A 106 -4.01 -3.31 11.17
C SER A 106 -3.62 -4.73 11.58
N LYS A 107 -3.49 -5.66 10.62
CA LYS A 107 -3.05 -7.03 10.92
C LYS A 107 -1.62 -7.07 11.48
N GLN A 108 -0.73 -6.24 10.95
CA GLN A 108 0.67 -6.23 11.38
C GLN A 108 0.90 -5.49 12.70
N ASN A 109 0.04 -4.54 13.06
CA ASN A 109 0.14 -3.77 14.32
C ASN A 109 -0.82 -4.24 15.43
N LYS A 110 -1.53 -5.36 15.25
CA LYS A 110 -2.37 -5.99 16.28
C LYS A 110 -1.66 -7.11 17.07
N SER A 111 -0.34 -7.22 16.96
CA SER A 111 0.50 -8.10 17.78
C SER A 111 1.10 -7.37 18.96
#